data_AF-A0A359LW34-F1
#
_entry.id   AF-A0A359LW34-F1
#
_cell.length_a   1.000
_cell.length_b   1.000
_cell.length_c   1.000
_cell.angle_alpha   90.00
_cell.angle_beta   90.00
_cell.angle_gamma   90.00
#
_symmetry.space_group_name_H-M   'P 1'
#
loop_
_entity.id
_entity.type
_entity.pdbx_description
1 polymer ?
#
loop_
_entity_poly.entity_id
_entity_poly.type
_entity_poly.pdbx_seq_one_letter_code
_entity_poly.pdbx_strand_id
1 'polypeptide(L)'
;MKSFSSRREFTTALIAVPALLRAQQSGLKARVKIDTERVISAIDPKIYGNFIEHLGRCIDGGIFEEKSKLSDENGFRRDVMKAVRDLNVTILRWPGGNFVSNYHWR
;
A
#
# COMPACT_ATOMS: atom_id res chain seq x y z
N MET A 1 51.80 -4.06 24.59
CA MET A 1 51.64 -2.68 25.13
C MET A 1 52.28 -1.70 24.15
N LYS A 2 51.50 -0.99 23.32
CA LYS A 2 51.98 0.20 22.61
C LYS A 2 51.17 1.39 23.13
N SER A 3 51.88 2.28 23.81
CA SER A 3 51.39 3.46 24.49
C SER A 3 50.92 4.50 23.47
N PHE A 4 49.65 4.90 23.52
CA PHE A 4 49.18 6.08 22.80
C PHE A 4 49.76 7.32 23.48
N SER A 5 50.62 8.07 22.78
CA SER A 5 51.32 9.23 23.34
C SER A 5 51.37 10.38 22.34
N SER A 6 50.34 11.23 22.32
CA SER A 6 50.47 12.64 21.93
C SER A 6 49.21 13.45 22.26
N ARG A 7 49.39 14.59 22.94
CA ARG A 7 48.31 15.55 23.24
C ARG A 7 47.64 16.11 21.97
N ARG A 8 48.32 16.06 20.81
CA ARG A 8 47.83 16.57 19.52
C ARG A 8 46.80 15.66 18.87
N GLU A 9 46.87 14.34 19.08
CA GLU A 9 45.85 13.40 18.56
C GLU A 9 44.51 13.57 19.29
N PHE A 10 44.56 13.89 20.58
CA PHE A 10 43.39 14.21 21.39
C PHE A 10 42.73 15.53 20.99
N THR A 11 43.50 16.57 20.64
CA THR A 11 42.94 17.89 20.28
C THR A 11 42.23 17.87 18.92
N THR A 12 42.76 17.13 17.93
CA THR A 12 42.13 17.01 16.61
C THR A 12 40.80 16.23 16.68
N ALA A 13 40.72 15.21 17.53
CA ALA A 13 39.48 14.48 17.77
C ALA A 13 38.40 15.36 18.42
N LEU A 14 38.76 16.28 19.32
CA LEU A 14 37.82 17.19 20.00
C LEU A 14 37.21 18.28 19.08
N ILE A 15 37.93 18.71 18.03
CA ILE A 15 37.44 19.75 17.11
C ILE A 15 36.47 19.18 16.07
N ALA A 16 36.63 17.91 15.67
CA ALA A 16 35.78 17.28 14.66
C ALA A 16 34.41 16.79 15.20
N VAL A 17 34.31 16.51 16.50
CA VAL A 17 33.09 15.98 17.14
C VAL A 17 31.88 16.93 17.07
N PRO A 18 32.00 18.25 17.34
CA PRO A 18 30.89 19.20 17.21
C PRO A 18 30.40 19.35 15.76
N ALA A 19 31.29 19.21 14.77
CA ALA A 19 30.95 19.27 13.36
C ALA A 19 30.19 18.00 12.92
N LEU A 20 30.59 16.82 13.39
CA LEU A 20 29.86 15.56 13.18
C LEU A 20 28.45 15.59 13.83
N LEU A 21 28.35 16.10 15.06
CA LEU A 21 27.08 16.26 15.76
C LEU A 21 26.14 17.28 15.09
N ARG A 22 26.68 18.32 14.45
CA ARG A 22 25.90 19.28 13.63
C ARG A 22 25.52 18.74 12.27
N ALA A 23 26.36 17.89 11.66
CA ALA A 23 26.08 17.22 10.40
C ALA A 23 25.04 16.10 10.56
N GLN A 24 24.74 15.69 11.80
CA GLN A 24 23.65 14.80 12.10
C GLN A 24 22.32 15.55 11.93
N GLN A 25 21.81 15.52 10.70
CA GLN A 25 20.50 16.04 10.34
C GLN A 25 19.46 15.53 11.35
N SER A 26 18.85 16.45 12.10
CA SER A 26 17.76 16.08 12.99
C SER A 26 16.67 15.41 12.16
N GLY A 27 16.25 14.21 12.55
CA GLY A 27 15.18 13.49 11.86
C GLY A 27 13.96 14.41 11.65
N LEU A 28 13.33 14.31 10.49
CA LEU A 28 12.16 15.10 10.16
C LEU A 28 11.09 14.94 11.26
N LYS A 29 10.64 16.06 11.81
CA LYS A 29 9.59 16.08 12.84
C LYS A 29 8.25 16.43 12.21
N ALA A 30 7.26 15.57 12.37
CA ALA A 30 5.87 15.83 11.99
C ALA A 30 4.99 15.92 13.25
N ARG A 31 3.91 16.72 13.17
CA ARG A 31 2.88 16.83 14.22
C ARG A 31 1.52 16.60 13.58
N VAL A 32 0.73 15.72 14.19
CA VAL A 32 -0.68 15.48 13.83
C VAL A 32 -1.55 15.92 15.01
N LYS A 33 -2.64 16.63 14.72
CA LYS A 33 -3.69 16.98 15.69
C LYS A 33 -5.03 16.50 15.13
N ILE A 34 -5.82 15.84 15.96
CA ILE A 34 -7.17 15.38 15.64
C ILE A 34 -8.15 16.24 16.45
N ASP A 35 -9.19 16.74 15.79
CA ASP A 35 -10.24 17.58 16.35
C ASP A 35 -11.58 16.93 16.01
N THR A 36 -12.21 16.28 16.99
CA THR A 36 -13.41 15.45 16.78
C THR A 36 -14.67 16.25 16.51
N GLU A 37 -14.68 17.54 16.85
CA GLU A 37 -15.82 18.44 16.62
C GLU A 37 -15.83 19.01 15.19
N ARG A 38 -14.71 18.91 14.46
CA ARG A 38 -14.62 19.32 13.05
C ARG A 38 -15.06 18.17 12.13
N VAL A 39 -16.38 17.96 12.04
CA VAL A 39 -16.97 16.95 11.14
C VAL A 39 -17.03 17.49 9.70
N ILE A 40 -16.54 16.71 8.73
CA ILE A 40 -16.65 17.03 7.29
C ILE A 40 -17.96 16.46 6.71
N SER A 41 -18.12 15.14 6.77
CA SER A 41 -19.31 14.42 6.31
C SER A 41 -19.31 12.99 6.84
N ALA A 42 -20.44 12.28 6.66
CA ALA A 42 -20.43 10.83 6.75
C ALA A 42 -19.49 10.24 5.68
N ILE A 43 -18.86 9.11 5.99
CA ILE A 43 -18.02 8.37 5.05
C ILE A 43 -18.95 7.52 4.18
N ASP A 44 -19.03 7.81 2.87
CA ASP A 44 -19.77 6.95 1.94
C ASP A 44 -19.00 5.62 1.77
N PRO A 45 -19.60 4.46 2.08
CA PRO A 45 -18.92 3.16 1.92
C PRO A 45 -18.38 2.92 0.50
N LYS A 46 -18.95 3.55 -0.53
CA LYS A 46 -18.53 3.39 -1.94
C LYS A 46 -17.13 3.93 -2.23
N ILE A 47 -16.52 4.71 -1.32
CA ILE A 47 -15.10 5.08 -1.47
C ILE A 47 -14.17 3.86 -1.35
N TYR A 48 -14.66 2.76 -0.77
CA TYR A 48 -13.96 1.46 -0.69
C TYR A 48 -14.35 0.51 -1.84
N GLY A 49 -14.88 1.07 -2.94
CA GLY A 49 -15.20 0.34 -4.16
C GLY A 49 -13.97 -0.16 -4.92
N ASN A 50 -14.19 -1.14 -5.79
CA ASN A 50 -13.17 -1.74 -6.64
C ASN A 50 -13.61 -1.79 -8.11
N PHE A 51 -12.68 -2.18 -8.98
CA PHE A 51 -12.88 -2.24 -10.42
C PHE A 51 -12.29 -3.56 -10.98
N ILE A 52 -13.07 -4.23 -11.83
CA ILE A 52 -12.65 -5.40 -12.59
C ILE A 52 -12.97 -5.21 -14.08
N GLU A 53 -12.09 -5.75 -14.92
CA GLU A 53 -12.13 -5.58 -16.37
C GLU A 53 -11.76 -6.91 -17.03
N HIS A 54 -12.26 -7.19 -18.22
CA HIS A 54 -11.72 -8.26 -19.07
C HIS A 54 -10.34 -7.85 -19.62
N LEU A 55 -9.36 -7.77 -18.71
CA LEU A 55 -7.98 -7.38 -18.98
C LEU A 55 -7.03 -8.39 -18.34
N GLY A 56 -6.21 -9.04 -19.17
CA GLY A 56 -5.24 -10.02 -18.71
C GLY A 56 -5.92 -11.16 -17.93
N ARG A 57 -5.52 -11.33 -16.66
CA ARG A 57 -6.03 -12.39 -15.78
C ARG A 57 -7.01 -11.88 -14.71
N CYS A 58 -7.62 -10.71 -14.90
CA CYS A 58 -8.54 -10.16 -13.90
C CYS A 58 -9.82 -11.01 -13.79
N ILE A 59 -10.41 -11.37 -14.94
CA ILE A 59 -11.55 -12.30 -15.00
C ILE A 59 -11.02 -13.74 -15.10
N ASP A 60 -10.46 -14.11 -16.25
CA ASP A 60 -9.98 -15.47 -16.53
C ASP A 60 -8.66 -15.77 -15.82
N GLY A 61 -8.67 -16.78 -14.93
CA GLY A 61 -7.55 -17.09 -14.04
C GLY A 61 -7.43 -16.16 -12.83
N GLY A 62 -8.36 -15.22 -12.68
CA GLY A 62 -8.50 -14.32 -11.54
C GLY A 62 -9.72 -14.71 -10.70
N ILE A 63 -10.82 -13.97 -10.86
CA ILE A 63 -12.07 -14.28 -10.16
C ILE A 63 -12.75 -15.57 -10.68
N PHE A 64 -12.47 -15.95 -11.93
CA PHE A 64 -13.11 -17.07 -12.63
C PHE A 64 -12.08 -18.03 -13.21
N GLU A 65 -12.21 -19.32 -12.91
CA GLU A 65 -11.34 -20.39 -13.40
C GLU A 65 -12.03 -21.76 -13.30
N GLU A 66 -12.78 -22.19 -14.33
CA GLU A 66 -13.65 -23.38 -14.32
C GLU A 66 -12.97 -24.68 -13.85
N LYS A 67 -11.70 -24.90 -14.23
CA LYS A 67 -10.98 -26.16 -13.97
C LYS A 67 -10.13 -26.13 -12.70
N SER A 68 -10.25 -25.08 -11.89
CA SER A 68 -9.48 -24.96 -10.66
C SER A 68 -10.09 -25.80 -9.54
N LYS A 69 -9.24 -26.47 -8.75
CA LYS A 69 -9.66 -27.14 -7.50
C LYS A 69 -10.18 -26.15 -6.44
N LEU A 70 -9.89 -24.87 -6.63
CA LEU A 70 -10.29 -23.78 -5.74
C LEU A 70 -11.61 -23.13 -6.16
N SER A 71 -12.18 -23.52 -7.31
CA SER A 71 -13.41 -22.95 -7.82
C SER A 71 -14.66 -23.62 -7.24
N ASP A 72 -15.76 -22.88 -7.20
CA ASP A 72 -17.09 -23.42 -6.96
C ASP A 72 -17.70 -24.03 -8.23
N GLU A 73 -18.94 -24.52 -8.11
CA GLU A 73 -19.71 -25.13 -9.20
C GLU A 73 -20.00 -24.18 -10.37
N ASN A 74 -19.87 -22.86 -10.17
CA ASN A 74 -20.04 -21.84 -11.20
C ASN A 74 -18.70 -21.38 -11.78
N GLY A 75 -17.57 -21.96 -11.35
CA GLY A 75 -16.24 -21.60 -11.82
C GLY A 75 -15.60 -20.41 -11.08
N PHE A 76 -16.22 -19.85 -10.04
CA PHE A 76 -15.63 -18.74 -9.27
C PHE A 76 -14.63 -19.25 -8.23
N ARG A 77 -13.47 -18.61 -8.17
CA ARG A 77 -12.39 -18.94 -7.23
C ARG A 77 -12.80 -18.62 -5.78
N ARG A 78 -13.03 -19.63 -4.94
CA ARG A 78 -13.52 -19.48 -3.55
C ARG A 78 -12.56 -18.70 -2.67
N ASP A 79 -11.26 -18.88 -2.87
CA ASP A 79 -10.20 -18.18 -2.16
C ASP A 79 -10.15 -16.69 -2.53
N VAL A 80 -10.35 -16.36 -3.82
CA VAL A 80 -10.47 -14.97 -4.27
C VAL A 80 -11.76 -14.34 -3.71
N MET A 81 -12.89 -15.05 -3.76
CA MET A 81 -14.14 -14.56 -3.18
C MET A 81 -14.03 -14.35 -1.66
N LYS A 82 -13.26 -15.18 -0.96
CA LYS A 82 -12.95 -14.96 0.46
C LYS A 82 -12.13 -13.68 0.66
N ALA A 83 -11.07 -13.48 -0.12
CA ALA A 83 -10.24 -12.27 -0.03
C ALA A 83 -11.06 -11.00 -0.32
N VAL A 84 -11.95 -11.02 -1.32
CA VAL A 84 -12.86 -9.90 -1.64
C VAL A 84 -13.80 -9.58 -0.47
N ARG A 85 -14.33 -10.60 0.22
CA ARG A 85 -15.14 -10.41 1.44
C ARG A 85 -14.33 -9.83 2.59
N ASP A 86 -13.14 -10.36 2.83
CA ASP A 86 -12.25 -9.88 3.91
C ASP A 86 -11.81 -8.42 3.67
N LEU A 87 -11.70 -7.99 2.41
CA LEU A 87 -11.43 -6.60 2.01
C LEU A 87 -12.64 -5.66 2.17
N ASN A 88 -13.84 -6.18 2.46
CA ASN A 88 -15.08 -5.41 2.56
C ASN A 88 -15.35 -4.54 1.32
N VAL A 89 -15.17 -5.10 0.11
CA VAL A 89 -15.47 -4.39 -1.14
C VAL A 89 -16.96 -4.03 -1.19
N THR A 90 -17.26 -2.74 -1.31
CA THR A 90 -18.63 -2.21 -1.17
C THR A 90 -19.37 -2.04 -2.48
N ILE A 91 -18.64 -1.82 -3.57
CA ILE A 91 -19.16 -1.66 -4.93
C ILE A 91 -18.11 -2.14 -5.92
N LEU A 92 -18.55 -2.73 -7.02
CA LEU A 92 -17.67 -3.25 -8.06
C LEU A 92 -18.08 -2.69 -9.42
N ARG A 93 -17.14 -2.03 -10.10
CA ARG A 93 -17.30 -1.60 -11.50
C ARG A 93 -16.89 -2.75 -12.43
N TRP A 94 -17.72 -3.07 -13.42
CA TRP A 94 -17.51 -4.08 -14.47
C TRP A 94 -18.43 -3.74 -15.67
N PRO A 95 -18.15 -4.10 -16.94
CA PRO A 95 -16.98 -4.80 -17.50
C PRO A 95 -15.82 -3.86 -17.89
N GLY A 96 -15.80 -2.67 -17.29
CA GLY A 96 -15.31 -1.39 -17.81
C GLY A 96 -13.91 -1.24 -18.44
N GLY A 97 -13.25 -0.14 -18.09
CA GLY A 97 -11.97 0.27 -18.65
C GLY A 97 -12.03 0.53 -20.15
N ASN A 98 -10.98 0.13 -20.88
CA ASN A 98 -10.93 0.26 -22.32
C ASN A 98 -11.68 -0.89 -23.00
N PHE A 99 -11.80 -2.04 -22.33
CA PHE A 99 -12.50 -3.20 -22.85
C PHE A 99 -13.94 -2.87 -23.24
N VAL A 100 -14.66 -2.14 -22.39
CA VAL A 100 -16.08 -1.82 -22.64
C VAL A 100 -16.31 -0.97 -23.89
N SER A 101 -15.30 -0.24 -24.38
CA SER A 101 -15.44 0.66 -25.53
C SER A 101 -15.86 -0.06 -26.82
N ASN A 102 -15.54 -1.34 -26.98
CA ASN A 102 -15.92 -2.17 -28.13
C ASN A 102 -16.65 -3.47 -27.71
N TYR A 103 -17.13 -3.54 -26.47
CA TYR A 103 -17.81 -4.73 -25.95
C TYR A 103 -19.29 -4.74 -26.35
N HIS A 104 -19.72 -5.82 -27.00
CA HIS A 104 -21.11 -6.07 -27.35
C HIS A 104 -21.69 -7.05 -26.32
N TRP A 105 -22.67 -6.60 -25.53
CA TRP A 105 -23.17 -7.35 -24.38
C TRP A 105 -24.15 -8.48 -24.71
N ARG A 106 -24.59 -8.58 -25.97
CA ARG A 106 -25.61 -9.55 -26.42
C ARG A 106 -24.97 -10.80 -27.00
#